data_AF-A0A2V6ZHZ6-F1
#
_entry.id   AF-A0A2V6ZHZ6-F1
#
_cell.length_a   1.000
_cell.length_b   1.000
_cell.length_c   1.000
_cell.angle_alpha   90.00
_cell.angle_beta   90.00
_cell.angle_gamma   90.00
#
_symmetry.space_group_name_H-M   'P 1'
#
loop_
_entity.id
_entity.type
_entity.pdbx_description
1 polymer ?
#
loop_
_entity_poly.entity_id
_entity_poly.type
_entity_poly.pdbx_seq_one_letter_code
_entity_poly.pdbx_strand_id
1 'polypeptide(L)'
;MAELQTATCPHCSWRISPEDTIVFGYGLLGHLDCRRPRVLSAEERTLLFVYCREHQVAECFTCAGKFRLRELASQDPFGVHLHACPWCRRDLTDSVRVHLYGCVTLPTEILRRAQATREAVQRLVKQSHQPGDAADVLIREAEAALRALRERMRQSANRRVG
;
A
#
# COMPACT_ATOMS: atom_id res chain seq x y z
N MET A 1 -14.12 -19.47 -5.17
CA MET A 1 -13.59 -18.80 -3.96
C MET A 1 -12.11 -18.54 -4.24
N ALA A 2 -11.74 -17.31 -4.59
CA ALA A 2 -10.39 -17.01 -5.08
C ALA A 2 -9.42 -16.95 -3.89
N GLU A 3 -8.48 -17.90 -3.84
CA GLU A 3 -7.33 -17.85 -2.95
C GLU A 3 -6.56 -16.56 -3.23
N LEU A 4 -6.58 -15.64 -2.26
CA LEU A 4 -5.71 -14.48 -2.23
C LEU A 4 -4.28 -15.00 -2.14
N GLN A 5 -3.64 -15.21 -3.28
CA GLN A 5 -2.21 -15.47 -3.36
C GLN A 5 -1.52 -14.36 -2.57
N THR A 6 -0.83 -14.74 -1.50
CA THR A 6 -0.02 -13.83 -0.68
C THR A 6 1.14 -13.33 -1.53
N ALA A 7 0.89 -12.31 -2.34
CA ALA A 7 1.90 -11.64 -3.13
C ALA A 7 2.90 -10.99 -2.17
N THR A 8 4.17 -11.35 -2.27
CA THR A 8 5.27 -10.65 -1.59
C THR A 8 5.75 -9.53 -2.49
N CYS A 9 5.94 -8.34 -1.94
CA CYS A 9 6.46 -7.22 -2.71
C CYS A 9 7.89 -7.52 -3.17
N PRO A 10 8.22 -7.41 -4.47
CA PRO A 10 9.55 -7.73 -4.98
C PRO A 10 10.64 -6.79 -4.48
N HIS A 11 10.27 -5.60 -3.99
CA HIS A 11 11.21 -4.58 -3.53
C HIS A 11 11.56 -4.68 -2.05
N CYS A 12 10.63 -5.12 -1.18
CA CYS A 12 10.88 -5.25 0.25
C CYS A 12 10.75 -6.68 0.78
N SER A 13 10.31 -7.63 -0.04
CA SER A 13 10.05 -9.03 0.33
C SER A 13 9.00 -9.21 1.43
N TRP A 14 8.22 -8.16 1.75
CA TRP A 14 7.13 -8.26 2.72
C TRP A 14 5.83 -8.73 2.05
N ARG A 15 5.03 -9.49 2.80
CA ARG A 15 3.69 -9.89 2.37
C ARG A 15 2.85 -8.64 2.15
N ILE A 16 2.26 -8.54 0.97
CA ILE A 16 1.33 -7.49 0.62
C ILE A 16 -0.02 -7.86 1.21
N SER A 17 -0.62 -6.93 1.93
CA SER A 17 -1.95 -7.06 2.48
C SER A 17 -2.89 -6.01 1.86
N PRO A 18 -4.22 -6.24 1.85
CA PRO A 18 -5.21 -5.33 1.26
C PRO A 18 -5.15 -3.89 1.78
N GLU A 19 -4.60 -3.66 2.98
CA GLU A 19 -4.47 -2.30 3.51
C GLU A 19 -3.25 -1.54 2.96
N ASP A 20 -2.40 -2.20 2.17
CA ASP A 20 -1.22 -1.59 1.58
C ASP A 20 -1.56 -0.72 0.37
N THR A 21 -0.90 0.43 0.27
CA THR A 21 -0.86 1.21 -0.97
C THR A 21 0.05 0.48 -1.94
N ILE A 22 -0.55 -0.23 -2.89
CA ILE A 22 0.15 -1.05 -3.88
C ILE A 22 0.21 -0.33 -5.23
N VAL A 23 1.30 -0.57 -5.95
CA VAL A 23 1.44 -0.24 -7.36
C VAL A 23 1.57 -1.54 -8.14
N PHE A 24 0.91 -1.59 -9.29
CA PHE A 24 1.12 -2.63 -10.28
C PHE A 24 1.92 -2.02 -11.43
N GLY A 25 3.13 -2.50 -11.63
CA GLY A 25 4.03 -1.99 -12.68
C GLY A 25 4.78 -3.13 -13.31
N TYR A 26 4.73 -3.23 -14.64
CA TYR A 26 5.43 -4.26 -15.43
C TYR A 26 5.04 -5.70 -15.04
N GLY A 27 3.79 -5.94 -14.67
CA GLY A 27 3.31 -7.27 -14.23
C GLY A 27 3.70 -7.68 -12.80
N LEU A 28 4.26 -6.77 -12.00
CA LEU A 28 4.64 -7.03 -10.61
C LEU A 28 3.77 -6.21 -9.65
N LEU A 29 3.17 -6.91 -8.68
CA LEU A 29 2.43 -6.31 -7.57
C LEU A 29 3.44 -5.95 -6.47
N GLY A 30 3.56 -4.67 -6.15
CA GLY A 30 4.48 -4.17 -5.13
C GLY A 30 3.86 -3.05 -4.30
N HIS A 31 4.50 -2.67 -3.21
CA HIS A 31 4.13 -1.45 -2.50
C HIS A 31 4.51 -0.23 -3.32
N LEU A 32 3.63 0.78 -3.36
CA LEU A 32 3.94 2.10 -3.93
C LEU A 32 5.13 2.73 -3.19
N ASP A 33 5.14 2.60 -1.86
CA ASP A 33 6.30 2.89 -1.02
C ASP A 33 6.52 1.71 -0.08
N CYS A 34 7.57 0.92 -0.35
CA CYS A 34 7.97 -0.22 0.47
C CYS A 34 8.32 0.13 1.92
N ARG A 35 8.71 1.38 2.18
CA ARG A 35 8.99 1.87 3.53
C ARG A 35 7.71 2.31 4.23
N ARG A 36 6.64 2.52 3.48
CA ARG A 36 5.34 3.05 3.94
C ARG A 36 4.20 2.37 3.20
N PRO A 37 4.08 1.06 3.33
CA PRO A 37 2.99 0.36 2.69
C PRO A 37 1.64 0.90 3.22
N ARG A 38 1.58 1.47 4.43
CA ARG A 38 0.34 1.91 5.07
C ARG A 38 0.48 3.28 5.71
N VAL A 39 0.12 4.35 5.01
CA VAL A 39 0.10 5.72 5.57
C VAL A 39 -1.25 6.01 6.21
N LEU A 40 -1.28 6.81 7.28
CA LEU A 40 -2.54 7.35 7.82
C LEU A 40 -3.10 8.46 6.91
N SER A 41 -4.40 8.38 6.63
CA SER A 41 -5.17 9.41 5.94
C SER A 41 -5.14 10.74 6.69
N ALA A 42 -5.50 11.83 6.00
CA ALA A 42 -5.59 13.16 6.61
C ALA A 42 -6.64 13.20 7.72
N GLU A 43 -7.76 12.50 7.54
CA GLU A 43 -8.81 12.34 8.53
C GLU A 43 -8.30 11.57 9.75
N GLU A 44 -7.68 10.40 9.57
CA GLU A 44 -7.11 9.61 10.69
C GLU A 44 -6.10 10.45 11.50
N ARG A 45 -5.22 11.19 10.82
CA ARG A 45 -4.24 12.08 11.47
C ARG A 45 -4.92 13.21 12.26
N THR A 46 -5.93 13.83 11.69
CA THR A 46 -6.72 14.88 12.36
C THR A 46 -7.42 14.33 13.59
N LEU A 47 -8.04 13.15 13.50
CA LEU A 47 -8.73 12.53 14.63
C LEU A 47 -7.79 12.16 15.76
N LEU A 48 -6.63 11.59 15.46
CA LEU A 48 -5.60 11.32 16.46
C LEU A 48 -5.14 12.60 17.17
N PHE A 49 -4.97 13.67 16.39
CA PHE A 49 -4.53 14.96 16.91
C PHE A 49 -5.62 15.70 17.69
N VAL A 50 -6.90 15.45 17.46
CA VAL A 50 -7.97 16.11 18.22
C VAL A 50 -8.35 15.30 19.46
N TYR A 51 -8.49 13.97 19.33
CA TYR A 51 -9.10 13.13 20.36
C TYR A 51 -8.13 12.22 21.11
N CYS A 52 -6.91 11.96 20.59
CA CYS A 52 -6.03 10.92 21.11
C CYS A 52 -4.62 11.41 21.49
N ARG A 53 -4.39 12.72 21.58
CA ARG A 53 -3.05 13.28 21.86
C ARG A 53 -2.39 12.74 23.11
N GLU A 54 -3.17 12.58 24.18
CA GLU A 54 -2.66 12.15 25.48
C GLU A 54 -2.75 10.64 25.69
N HIS A 55 -3.22 9.91 24.69
CA HIS A 55 -3.32 8.45 24.75
C HIS A 55 -2.02 7.79 24.34
N GLN A 56 -1.80 6.59 24.89
CA GLN A 56 -0.87 5.63 24.30
C GLN A 56 -1.55 5.07 23.04
N VAL A 57 -1.17 5.62 21.89
CA VAL A 57 -1.82 5.32 20.60
C VAL A 57 -1.16 4.15 19.90
N ALA A 58 0.09 3.80 20.23
CA ALA A 58 0.78 2.69 19.61
C ALA A 58 1.55 1.83 20.61
N GLU A 59 1.70 0.56 20.27
CA GLU A 59 2.54 -0.42 20.93
C GLU A 59 3.50 -1.05 19.92
N CYS A 60 4.80 -1.01 20.22
CA CYS A 60 5.81 -1.70 19.44
C CYS A 60 6.03 -3.09 20.01
N PHE A 61 5.61 -4.14 19.30
CA PHE A 61 5.79 -5.52 19.75
C PHE A 61 7.27 -5.92 19.92
N THR A 62 8.17 -5.36 19.11
CA THR A 62 9.61 -5.66 19.19
C THR A 62 10.27 -5.02 20.41
N CYS A 63 9.85 -3.80 20.77
CA CYS A 63 10.45 -3.05 21.88
C CYS A 63 9.61 -3.11 23.16
N ALA A 64 8.43 -3.74 23.12
CA ALA A 64 7.39 -3.71 24.15
C ALA A 64 7.04 -2.29 24.64
N GLY A 65 7.31 -1.27 23.83
CA GLY A 65 7.14 0.13 24.18
C GLY A 65 5.77 0.64 23.78
N LYS A 66 5.12 1.41 24.66
CA LYS A 66 3.87 2.12 24.38
C LYS A 66 4.17 3.60 24.19
N PHE A 67 3.60 4.19 23.14
CA PHE A 67 3.94 5.53 22.69
C PHE A 67 2.70 6.39 22.48
N ARG A 68 2.80 7.67 22.85
CA ARG A 68 1.86 8.74 22.49
C ARG A 68 2.15 9.27 21.10
N LEU A 69 1.17 9.95 20.50
CA LEU A 69 1.30 10.48 19.14
C LEU A 69 2.53 11.38 18.96
N ARG A 70 2.83 12.23 19.95
CA ARG A 70 3.99 13.14 19.94
C ARG A 70 5.35 12.43 19.96
N GLU A 71 5.40 11.23 20.53
CA GLU A 71 6.63 10.43 20.64
C GLU A 71 6.91 9.67 19.34
N LEU A 72 5.87 9.46 18.53
CA LEU A 72 5.95 8.81 17.22
C LEU A 72 6.19 9.80 16.09
N ALA A 73 5.93 11.08 16.31
CA ALA A 73 5.96 12.11 15.27
C ALA A 73 7.40 12.32 14.77
N SER A 74 7.75 11.61 13.70
CA SER A 74 8.92 11.90 12.89
C SER A 74 8.45 12.38 11.53
N GLN A 75 9.08 13.41 10.98
CA GLN A 75 8.85 13.82 9.61
C GLN A 75 9.91 13.17 8.74
N ASP A 76 9.49 12.67 7.60
CA ASP A 76 10.42 12.26 6.57
C ASP A 76 10.93 13.48 5.76
N PRO A 77 11.90 13.29 4.85
CA PRO A 77 12.41 14.36 3.99
C PRO A 77 11.35 15.02 3.08
N PHE A 78 10.18 14.41 2.91
CA PHE A 78 9.07 14.92 2.11
C PHE A 78 7.95 15.56 2.97
N GLY A 79 8.18 15.76 4.27
CA GLY A 79 7.23 16.41 5.20
C GLY A 79 6.03 15.54 5.61
N VAL A 80 6.03 14.26 5.27
CA VAL A 80 5.02 13.27 5.65
C VAL A 80 5.33 12.73 7.05
N HIS A 81 4.30 12.66 7.89
CA HIS A 81 4.43 12.11 9.24
C HIS A 81 4.61 10.59 9.18
N LEU A 82 5.71 10.13 9.75
CA LEU A 82 6.03 8.74 9.98
C LEU A 82 5.66 8.38 11.42
N HIS A 83 4.89 7.32 11.60
CA HIS A 83 4.56 6.75 12.91
C HIS A 83 5.48 5.56 13.19
N ALA A 84 6.78 5.82 13.29
CA ALA A 84 7.79 4.79 13.50
C ALA A 84 8.18 4.68 14.98
N CYS A 85 8.54 3.48 15.43
CA CYS A 85 9.14 3.27 16.73
C CYS A 85 10.46 4.07 16.83
N PRO A 86 10.68 4.90 17.87
CA PRO A 86 11.92 5.67 18.02
C PRO A 86 13.18 4.80 18.08
N TRP A 87 13.05 3.58 18.59
CA TRP A 87 14.15 2.66 18.86
C TRP A 87 14.47 1.76 17.66
N CYS A 88 13.51 0.94 17.24
CA CYS A 88 13.72 -0.04 16.17
C CYS A 88 13.29 0.44 14.79
N ARG A 89 12.74 1.66 14.69
CA ARG A 89 12.23 2.28 13.44
C ARG A 89 11.16 1.47 12.70
N ARG A 90 10.58 0.44 13.33
CA ARG A 90 9.45 -0.31 12.81
C ARG A 90 8.27 0.63 12.62
N ASP A 91 7.57 0.51 11.49
CA ASP A 91 6.30 1.19 11.26
C ASP A 91 5.25 0.71 12.29
N LEU A 92 4.65 1.66 13.01
CA LEU A 92 3.61 1.43 14.01
C LEU A 92 2.23 1.93 13.54
N THR A 93 2.10 2.32 12.27
CA THR A 93 0.84 2.87 11.72
C THR A 93 -0.36 1.96 11.96
N ASP A 94 -0.20 0.63 11.84
CA ASP A 94 -1.29 -0.30 12.13
C ASP A 94 -1.68 -0.33 13.62
N SER A 95 -0.71 -0.25 14.52
CA SER A 95 -0.98 -0.17 15.95
C SER A 95 -1.73 1.13 16.29
N VAL A 96 -1.30 2.25 15.70
CA VAL A 96 -1.99 3.55 15.81
C VAL A 96 -3.43 3.46 15.31
N ARG A 97 -3.64 2.76 14.20
CA ARG A 97 -4.96 2.58 13.60
C ARG A 97 -5.88 1.69 14.43
N VAL A 98 -5.35 0.61 15.01
CA VAL A 98 -6.09 -0.24 15.96
C VAL A 98 -6.56 0.59 17.15
N HIS A 99 -5.70 1.46 17.69
CA HIS A 99 -6.11 2.40 18.73
C HIS A 99 -7.23 3.31 18.24
N LEU A 100 -7.04 3.97 17.08
CA LEU A 100 -8.00 4.94 16.55
C LEU A 100 -9.41 4.35 16.45
N TYR A 101 -9.55 3.16 15.86
CA TYR A 101 -10.85 2.50 15.68
C TYR A 101 -11.40 1.80 16.93
N GLY A 102 -10.57 1.61 17.96
CA GLY A 102 -10.99 1.10 19.28
C GLY A 102 -11.12 2.18 20.35
N CYS A 103 -10.87 3.44 20.03
CA CYS A 103 -10.76 4.50 21.03
C CYS A 103 -12.13 4.92 21.55
N VAL A 104 -12.34 4.76 22.86
CA VAL A 104 -13.61 5.07 23.54
C VAL A 104 -13.94 6.57 23.60
N THR A 105 -12.94 7.46 23.40
CA THR A 105 -13.15 8.91 23.43
C THR A 105 -13.63 9.47 22.09
N LEU A 106 -13.55 8.68 21.01
CA LEU A 106 -13.97 9.08 19.67
C LEU A 106 -15.47 8.85 19.49
N PRO A 107 -16.25 9.88 19.09
CA PRO A 107 -17.65 9.69 18.76
C PRO A 107 -17.82 8.68 17.62
N THR A 108 -18.66 7.66 17.84
CA THR A 108 -18.84 6.54 16.91
C THR A 108 -19.21 6.98 15.50
N GLU A 109 -19.99 8.05 15.35
CA GLU A 109 -20.37 8.58 14.03
C GLU A 109 -19.17 9.16 13.27
N ILE A 110 -18.28 9.87 13.96
CA ILE A 110 -17.05 10.41 13.38
C ILE A 110 -16.13 9.26 12.96
N LEU A 111 -16.05 8.21 13.79
CA LEU A 111 -15.28 7.01 13.48
C LEU A 111 -15.77 6.32 12.21
N ARG A 112 -17.09 6.09 12.11
CA ARG A 112 -17.72 5.47 10.93
C ARG A 112 -17.46 6.27 9.67
N ARG A 113 -17.59 7.60 9.75
CA ARG A 113 -17.33 8.47 8.60
C ARG A 113 -15.86 8.40 8.16
N ALA A 114 -14.92 8.42 9.09
CA ALA A 114 -13.50 8.30 8.76
C ALA A 114 -13.17 6.95 8.13
N GLN A 115 -13.75 5.85 8.64
CA GLN A 115 -13.61 4.52 8.04
C GLN A 115 -14.20 4.49 6.62
N ALA A 116 -15.41 5.00 6.42
CA ALA A 116 -16.07 5.04 5.12
C ALA A 116 -15.28 5.88 4.09
N THR A 117 -14.75 7.02 4.50
CA THR A 117 -13.87 7.85 3.65
C THR A 117 -12.63 7.08 3.23
N ARG A 118 -11.96 6.39 4.16
CA ARG A 118 -10.77 5.60 3.86
C ARG A 118 -11.07 4.46 2.88
N GLU A 119 -12.14 3.72 3.11
CA GLU A 119 -12.56 2.65 2.19
C GLU A 119 -12.92 3.21 0.81
N ALA A 120 -13.56 4.38 0.74
CA ALA A 120 -13.85 5.06 -0.52
C ALA A 120 -12.56 5.47 -1.27
N VAL A 121 -11.59 6.05 -0.57
CA VAL A 121 -10.28 6.39 -1.16
C VAL A 121 -9.57 5.14 -1.66
N GLN A 122 -9.57 4.04 -0.91
CA GLN A 122 -8.99 2.77 -1.35
C GLN A 122 -9.65 2.25 -2.64
N ARG A 123 -10.98 2.33 -2.72
CA ARG A 123 -11.71 1.96 -3.95
C ARG A 123 -11.34 2.85 -5.12
N LEU A 124 -11.26 4.16 -4.92
CA LEU A 124 -10.89 5.13 -5.96
C LEU A 124 -9.47 4.93 -6.46
N VAL A 125 -8.50 4.71 -5.56
CA VAL A 125 -7.12 4.38 -5.93
C VAL A 125 -7.08 3.11 -6.78
N LYS A 126 -7.76 2.05 -6.33
CA LYS A 126 -7.88 0.81 -7.10
C LYS A 126 -8.46 1.05 -8.50
N GLN A 127 -9.53 1.83 -8.61
CA GLN A 127 -10.14 2.18 -9.89
C GLN A 127 -9.22 3.02 -10.78
N SER A 128 -8.45 3.93 -10.20
CA SER A 128 -7.46 4.76 -10.91
C SER A 128 -6.34 3.93 -11.55
N HIS A 129 -5.98 2.80 -10.94
CA HIS A 129 -4.95 1.90 -11.49
C HIS A 129 -5.44 1.02 -12.64
N GLN A 130 -6.75 0.69 -12.71
CA GLN A 130 -7.30 -0.22 -13.72
C GLN A 130 -6.98 0.15 -15.18
N PRO A 131 -7.02 1.43 -15.62
CA PRO A 131 -6.64 1.82 -16.97
C PRO A 131 -5.15 1.57 -17.26
N GLY A 132 -4.28 1.80 -16.27
CA GLY A 132 -2.85 1.52 -16.38
C GLY A 132 -2.57 0.03 -16.52
N ASP A 133 -3.25 -0.78 -15.71
CA ASP A 133 -3.17 -2.25 -15.77
C ASP A 133 -3.61 -2.77 -17.15
N ALA A 134 -4.73 -2.26 -17.67
CA ALA A 134 -5.24 -2.63 -18.99
C ALA A 134 -4.25 -2.24 -20.10
N ALA A 135 -3.62 -1.07 -20.01
CA ALA A 135 -2.62 -0.64 -20.98
C ALA A 135 -1.37 -1.53 -20.97
N ASP A 136 -0.86 -1.92 -19.80
CA ASP A 136 0.31 -2.80 -19.69
C ASP A 136 0.05 -4.18 -20.33
N VAL A 137 -1.13 -4.76 -20.08
CA VAL A 137 -1.56 -6.01 -20.71
C VAL A 137 -1.57 -5.88 -22.24
N LEU A 138 -2.17 -4.82 -22.78
CA LEU A 138 -2.21 -4.58 -24.23
C LEU A 138 -0.82 -4.43 -24.85
N ILE A 139 0.10 -3.74 -24.16
CA ILE A 139 1.49 -3.61 -24.62
C ILE A 139 2.16 -4.99 -24.70
N ARG A 140 1.99 -5.83 -23.69
CA ARG A 140 2.58 -7.18 -23.66
C ARG A 140 2.03 -8.09 -24.75
N GLU A 141 0.73 -8.01 -25.01
CA GLU A 141 0.09 -8.74 -26.10
C GLU A 141 0.64 -8.29 -27.46
N ALA A 142 0.80 -6.99 -27.68
CA ALA A 142 1.39 -6.45 -28.90
C ALA A 142 2.86 -6.90 -29.08
N GLU A 143 3.67 -6.85 -28.02
CA GLU A 143 5.05 -7.35 -28.05
C GLU A 143 5.12 -8.85 -28.38
N ALA A 144 4.24 -9.66 -27.78
CA ALA A 144 4.17 -11.09 -28.03
C ALA A 144 3.76 -11.39 -29.49
N ALA A 145 2.77 -10.68 -30.01
CA ALA A 145 2.36 -10.79 -31.41
C ALA A 145 3.49 -10.41 -32.38
N LEU A 146 4.24 -9.34 -32.09
CA LEU A 146 5.41 -8.93 -32.88
C LEU A 146 6.52 -9.98 -32.86
N ARG A 147 6.82 -10.57 -31.69
CA ARG A 147 7.78 -11.67 -31.57
C ARG A 147 7.36 -12.87 -32.40
N ALA A 148 6.08 -13.27 -32.31
CA ALA A 148 5.54 -14.39 -33.09
C ALA A 148 5.53 -14.13 -34.60
N LEU A 149 5.31 -12.88 -35.04
CA LEU A 149 5.39 -12.50 -36.45
C LEU A 149 6.82 -12.61 -36.98
N ARG A 150 7.80 -12.07 -36.24
CA ARG A 150 9.22 -12.14 -36.61
C ARG A 150 9.71 -13.58 -36.73
N GLU A 151 9.28 -14.45 -35.82
CA GLU A 151 9.65 -15.86 -35.83
C GLU A 151 9.06 -16.60 -37.05
N ARG A 152 7.79 -16.35 -37.38
CA ARG A 152 7.18 -16.88 -38.61
C ARG A 152 7.90 -16.42 -39.87
N MET A 153 8.29 -15.14 -39.94
CA MET A 153 9.07 -14.61 -41.07
C MET A 153 10.42 -15.33 -41.21
N ARG A 154 11.16 -15.54 -40.12
CA ARG A 154 12.43 -16.27 -40.13
C ARG A 154 12.27 -17.71 -40.62
N GLN A 155 11.25 -18.41 -40.12
CA GLN A 155 10.96 -19.79 -40.55
C GLN A 155 10.59 -19.87 -42.04
N SER A 156 9.80 -18.90 -42.54
CA SER A 156 9.44 -18.83 -43.95
C SER A 156 10.64 -18.53 -44.87
N ALA A 157 11.58 -17.69 -44.41
CA ALA A 157 12.81 -17.40 -45.14
C ALA A 157 13.73 -18.62 -45.20
N ASN A 158 13.88 -19.35 -44.09
CA ASN A 158 14.71 -20.55 -44.02
C ASN A 158 14.16 -21.70 -44.88
N ARG A 159 12.82 -21.82 -45.00
CA ARG A 159 12.16 -22.81 -45.88
C ARG A 159 12.28 -22.53 -47.38
N ARG A 160 12.68 -21.33 -47.79
CA ARG A 160 12.85 -20.98 -49.22
C ARG A 160 14.28 -21.18 -49.74
N VAL A 161 15.23 -21.45 -48.83
CA VAL A 161 16.67 -21.53 -49.14
C VAL A 161 17.19 -22.98 -49.08
N GLY A 162 16.38 -23.93 -48.60
CA GLY A 162 16.64 -25.37 -48.68
C GLY A 162 15.70 -26.06 -49.67
#